data_AF-A0A5C6YTH6-F1
#
_entry.id   AF-A0A5C6YTH6-F1
#
_cell.length_a   1.000
_cell.length_b   1.000
_cell.length_c   1.000
_cell.angle_alpha   90.00
_cell.angle_beta   90.00
_cell.angle_gamma   90.00
#
_symmetry.space_group_name_H-M   'P 1'
#
loop_
_entity.id
_entity.type
_entity.pdbx_description
1 polymer ?
#
loop_
_entity_poly.entity_id
_entity_poly.type
_entity_poly.pdbx_seq_one_letter_code
_entity_poly.pdbx_strand_id
1 'polypeptide(L)' 'MKTYVALLRGINIGGHKKLKMADLKLLFEVLRFDNVVTYIQSGNVFFSAKKEKGFS' A
#
# COMPACT_ATOMS: atom_id res chain seq x y z
N MET A 1 -9.90 -1.88 13.73
CA MET A 1 -9.20 -1.22 12.60
C MET A 1 -10.01 -1.43 11.34
N LYS A 2 -9.93 -0.52 10.37
CA LYS A 2 -10.61 -0.69 9.07
C LYS A 2 -9.59 -1.09 8.02
N THR A 3 -9.99 -1.98 7.10
CA THR A 3 -9.19 -2.35 5.94
C THR A 3 -9.41 -1.34 4.82
N TYR A 4 -8.33 -0.95 4.18
CA TYR A 4 -8.28 -0.03 3.05
C TYR A 4 -7.52 -0.67 1.90
N VAL A 5 -7.78 -0.15 0.69
CA VAL A 5 -7.01 -0.45 -0.50
C VAL A 5 -6.41 0.85 -1.05
N ALA A 6 -5.10 0.87 -1.27
CA ALA A 6 -4.42 1.90 -2.03
C ALA A 6 -4.33 1.44 -3.49
N LEU A 7 -4.93 2.21 -4.40
CA LEU A 7 -4.93 1.93 -5.84
C LEU A 7 -3.88 2.81 -6.53
N LEU A 8 -2.79 2.19 -6.99
CA LEU A 8 -1.68 2.88 -7.65
C LEU A 8 -1.72 2.60 -9.15
N ARG A 9 -1.68 3.65 -9.98
CA ARG A 9 -1.76 3.54 -11.44
C ARG A 9 -0.38 3.52 -12.09
N GLY A 10 -0.24 2.75 -13.16
CA GLY A 10 0.95 2.82 -14.03
C GLY A 10 2.23 2.27 -13.41
N ILE A 11 2.13 1.35 -12.45
CA ILE A 11 3.26 0.66 -11.82
C ILE A 11 3.59 -0.60 -12.62
N ASN A 12 4.89 -0.84 -12.88
CA ASN A 12 5.41 -2.03 -13.59
C ASN A 12 4.79 -2.29 -14.98
N ILE A 13 4.31 -1.26 -15.68
CA ILE A 13 3.78 -1.37 -17.05
C ILE A 13 4.90 -1.06 -18.05
N GLY A 14 5.07 -1.94 -19.05
CA GLY A 14 6.01 -1.72 -20.17
C GLY A 14 7.48 -1.61 -19.76
N GLY A 15 7.86 -2.12 -18.58
CA GLY A 15 9.23 -2.01 -18.05
C GLY A 15 9.59 -0.64 -17.46
N HIS A 16 8.69 0.34 -17.51
CA HIS A 16 8.84 1.64 -16.87
C HIS A 16 8.35 1.61 -15.42
N LYS A 17 8.85 2.52 -14.57
CA LYS A 17 8.44 2.69 -13.16
C LYS A 17 8.48 1.37 -12.38
N LYS A 18 9.62 0.69 -12.44
CA LYS A 18 9.85 -0.57 -11.72
C LYS A 18 9.80 -0.34 -10.22
N LEU A 19 8.87 -1.03 -9.56
CA LEU A 19 8.71 -1.03 -8.11
C LEU A 19 8.64 -2.48 -7.65
N LYS A 20 9.56 -2.87 -6.76
CA LYS A 20 9.48 -4.18 -6.11
C LYS A 20 8.34 -4.14 -5.10
N MET A 21 7.50 -5.18 -5.12
CA MET A 21 6.39 -5.27 -4.16
C MET A 21 6.87 -5.41 -2.72
N ALA A 22 8.06 -5.98 -2.49
CA ALA A 22 8.69 -6.01 -1.17
C ALA A 22 8.97 -4.61 -0.62
N ASP A 23 9.52 -3.71 -1.45
CA ASP A 23 9.81 -2.33 -1.06
C ASP A 23 8.52 -1.55 -0.81
N LEU A 24 7.50 -1.77 -1.65
CA LEU A 24 6.17 -1.17 -1.46
C LEU A 24 5.50 -1.65 -0.17
N LYS A 25 5.59 -2.95 0.14
CA LYS A 25 5.10 -3.50 1.41
C LYS A 25 5.82 -2.87 2.60
N LEU A 26 7.15 -2.83 2.55
CA LEU A 26 7.97 -2.24 3.61
C LEU A 26 7.62 -0.77 3.87
N LEU A 27 7.37 0.01 2.81
CA LEU A 27 6.93 1.40 2.95
C LEU A 27 5.67 1.52 3.80
N PHE A 28 4.65 0.70 3.54
CA PHE A 28 3.40 0.73 4.31
C PHE A 28 3.60 0.29 5.76
N GLU A 29 4.47 -0.69 6.01
CA GLU A 29 4.83 -1.13 7.35
C GLU A 29 5.58 -0.03 8.13
N VAL A 30 6.52 0.67 7.48
CA VAL A 30 7.25 1.82 8.05
C VAL A 30 6.29 2.97 8.40
N LEU A 31 5.24 3.18 7.59
CA LEU A 31 4.16 4.12 7.85
C LEU A 31 3.19 3.66 8.96
N ARG A 32 3.48 2.54 9.64
CA ARG A 32 2.71 1.98 10.76
C ARG A 32 1.30 1.52 10.37
N PHE A 33 1.12 1.11 9.13
CA PHE A 33 -0.07 0.35 8.75
C PHE A 33 0.12 -1.13 9.08
N ASP A 34 -0.97 -1.80 9.47
CA ASP A 34 -0.97 -3.22 9.82
C ASP A 34 -1.54 -4.07 8.68
N ASN A 35 -1.35 -5.39 8.73
CA ASN A 35 -1.90 -6.34 7.75
C ASN A 35 -1.60 -5.96 6.28
N VAL A 36 -0.37 -5.51 6.00
CA VAL A 36 0.03 -5.02 4.68
C VAL A 36 0.21 -6.18 3.70
N VAL A 37 -0.56 -6.16 2.61
CA VAL A 37 -0.51 -7.14 1.53
C VAL A 37 -0.48 -6.43 0.18
N THR A 38 0.54 -6.66 -0.62
CA THR A 38 0.62 -6.19 -2.01
C THR A 38 -0.09 -7.16 -2.94
N TYR A 39 -0.79 -6.64 -3.96
CA TYR A 39 -1.47 -7.46 -4.96
C TYR A 39 -0.72 -7.46 -6.28
N ILE A 40 -0.19 -8.64 -6.65
CA ILE A 40 0.58 -8.88 -7.89
C ILE A 40 1.65 -7.80 -8.15
N GLN A 41 2.12 -7.63 -9.38
CA GLN A 41 3.00 -6.51 -9.75
C GLN A 41 2.22 -5.22 -10.10
N SER A 42 1.03 -5.01 -9.54
CA SER A 42 0.14 -3.89 -9.92
C SER A 42 0.42 -2.61 -9.15
N GLY A 43 1.16 -2.70 -8.04
CA GLY A 43 1.32 -1.58 -7.10
C GLY A 43 0.14 -1.38 -6.15
N ASN A 44 -0.92 -2.20 -6.22
CA ASN A 44 -2.05 -2.09 -5.29
C ASN A 44 -1.72 -2.71 -3.92
N VAL A 45 -2.20 -2.10 -2.84
CA VAL A 45 -1.89 -2.51 -1.46
C VAL A 45 -3.15 -2.56 -0.61
N PHE A 46 -3.38 -3.69 0.06
CA PHE A 46 -4.34 -3.83 1.14
C PHE A 46 -3.65 -3.59 2.47
N PHE A 47 -4.27 -2.83 3.37
CA PHE A 47 -3.71 -2.53 4.69
C PHE A 47 -4.80 -2.16 5.69
N SER A 48 -4.52 -2.32 6.97
CA SER A 48 -5.37 -1.92 8.08
C SER A 48 -4.89 -0.59 8.66
N ALA A 49 -5.82 0.35 8.86
CA ALA A 49 -5.54 1.62 9.52
C ALA A 49 -6.56 1.90 10.65
N LYS A 50 -6.12 2.68 11.64
CA LYS A 50 -7.01 3.27 12.63
C LYS A 50 -7.60 4.55 12.04
N LYS A 51 -8.91 4.75 12.21
CA LYS A 51 -9.52 6.04 11.87
C LYS A 51 -8.92 7.06 12.84
N GLU A 52 -8.26 8.08 12.30
CA GLU A 52 -7.83 9.22 13.10
C GLU A 52 -9.08 9.87 13.72
N LYS A 53 -9.07 10.10 15.04
CA LYS A 53 -10.09 10.94 15.65
C LYS A 53 -9.79 12.35 15.16
N GLY A 54 -10.55 12.84 14.19
CA GLY A 54 -10.50 14.25 13.80
C GLY A 54 -10.66 15.10 15.06
N PHE A 55 -9.88 16.19 15.15
CA PHE A 55 -9.96 17.14 16.26
C PHE A 55 -11.42 17.51 16.49
N SER A 56 -11.94 17.14 17.66
CA SER A 56 -13.27 17.51 18.13
C SER A 56 -13.23 18.83 18.86
#